data_AF-B1B1A0-F1
#
_entry.id   AF-B1B1A0-F1
#
_cell.length_a   1.000
_cell.length_b   1.000
_cell.length_c   1.000
_cell.angle_alpha   90.00
_cell.angle_beta   90.00
_cell.angle_gamma   90.00
#
_symmetry.space_group_name_H-M   'P 1'
#
loop_
_entity.id
_entity.type
_entity.pdbx_description
1 polymer ?
#
loop_
_entity_poly.entity_id
_entity_poly.type
_entity_poly.pdbx_seq_one_letter_code
_entity_poly.pdbx_strand_id
1 'polypeptide(L)'
;MRQPNRKRKLSLESTERMNQDRCTGQTEEEKKPGEVTTPSKRESSVTTAETWSWEQYLREGNAVAAPVELFSKDQSFPEHENGFQVGMRLEGIDARRPSVFCVLSVAEVCGYRLRLHFDGYLSCYDFWTNAGSPDIHPVGWCQKTKHELHIPRDYRKDKFVWMDYLKACRLQNAPKKLFRNRSSNGPVPREFQVGMKLEAVDRRNPCLMCVATIADIVEDRVRVHFDSLDDSFDYWCDVNSPYIQPVGWCQENGRTLVAPQGYPHPDKFSWTDYLRASQSKAVPAKAFGMRTPHGFLPNMKLEAVDKRNPQLIRVATIADVDDYRVKIHFDGWDHKYDYWVDADSQDIHPIGWCDVTGHPLEVPYGSKHVKILPGQPACPTPGCRGIGHIRGPRYAGHHSAFGCPYSDVNLKREAALQDRLREQTQANLELDPSHSKSENPCNLNVNGKCENANSQCRLVQQAKCLKIKGKEDIDLDNLFRVLVFHPRRLEYSAAQVQQMLHQPLSMTSTSAHPFRDIPLSREQHCKLLPGVADIQASQVARWTVDEVAEFVQSLLGCEEHAKCFKKEQIDGKAFLLLTQADIVKVMRIKLGPALKIYNSILMFRNSQDVTEDASSQEDKR
;
A
#
# COMPACT_ATOMS: atom_id res chain seq x y z
N MET A 1 -1.82 -22.88 30.33
CA MET A 1 -1.53 -22.33 31.69
C MET A 1 -2.65 -21.36 32.09
N ARG A 2 -3.14 -21.39 33.34
CA ARG A 2 -4.23 -20.51 33.83
C ARG A 2 -3.80 -19.03 33.76
N GLN A 3 -4.53 -18.18 33.02
CA GLN A 3 -4.30 -16.73 33.00
C GLN A 3 -4.73 -16.08 34.34
N PRO A 4 -3.94 -15.14 34.89
CA PRO A 4 -4.36 -14.31 36.01
C PRO A 4 -5.11 -13.07 35.50
N ASN A 5 -6.41 -13.00 35.80
CA ASN A 5 -7.22 -11.79 35.64
C ASN A 5 -6.67 -10.66 36.53
N ARG A 6 -6.00 -9.67 35.93
CA ARG A 6 -5.72 -8.37 36.58
C ARG A 6 -6.40 -7.25 35.80
N LYS A 7 -7.63 -6.93 36.20
CA LYS A 7 -8.28 -5.64 35.89
C LYS A 7 -7.44 -4.51 36.48
N ARG A 8 -6.79 -3.69 35.65
CA ARG A 8 -6.26 -2.39 36.05
C ARG A 8 -7.24 -1.30 35.61
N LYS A 9 -7.77 -0.59 36.61
CA LYS A 9 -8.54 0.66 36.49
C LYS A 9 -7.56 1.75 36.03
N LEU A 10 -7.74 2.30 34.82
CA LEU A 10 -7.08 3.55 34.42
C LEU A 10 -8.02 4.70 34.77
N SER A 11 -7.59 5.53 35.73
CA SER A 11 -8.21 6.82 36.03
C SER A 11 -7.86 7.81 34.93
N LEU A 12 -8.87 8.26 34.19
CA LEU A 12 -8.81 9.52 33.46
C LEU A 12 -8.70 10.65 34.49
N GLU A 13 -7.59 11.37 34.52
CA GLU A 13 -7.53 12.79 34.91
C GLU A 13 -6.11 13.32 34.65
N SER A 14 -5.95 14.11 33.59
CA SER A 14 -4.79 14.98 33.38
C SER A 14 -5.27 16.22 32.65
N THR A 15 -5.89 17.04 33.48
CA THR A 15 -6.37 18.42 33.39
C THR A 15 -5.59 19.35 32.47
N GLU A 16 -6.34 20.02 31.60
CA GLU A 16 -6.01 21.25 30.91
C GLU A 16 -5.53 22.34 31.89
N ARG A 17 -4.37 22.95 31.62
CA ARG A 17 -3.94 24.18 32.29
C ARG A 17 -3.54 25.21 31.24
N MET A 18 -4.37 26.24 31.08
CA MET A 18 -3.97 27.63 30.83
C MET A 18 -5.23 28.49 30.71
N ASN A 19 -5.64 29.16 31.79
CA ASN A 19 -5.83 30.62 31.82
C ASN A 19 -6.52 31.12 33.10
N GLN A 20 -5.93 32.20 33.61
CA GLN A 20 -6.52 33.32 34.36
C GLN A 20 -6.58 33.28 35.89
N ASP A 21 -5.99 34.35 36.41
CA ASP A 21 -5.69 34.70 37.78
C ASP A 21 -6.91 35.14 38.60
N ARG A 22 -6.92 34.63 39.84
CA ARG A 22 -7.29 35.24 41.13
C ARG A 22 -8.18 36.50 41.15
N CYS A 23 -9.31 36.37 41.85
CA CYS A 23 -9.60 37.24 43.00
C CYS A 23 -10.57 36.55 44.00
N THR A 24 -10.13 36.42 45.25
CA THR A 24 -10.85 35.88 46.42
C THR A 24 -11.68 36.95 47.12
N GLY A 25 -12.88 36.59 47.58
CA GLY A 25 -13.70 37.35 48.52
C GLY A 25 -14.62 36.41 49.30
N GLN A 26 -14.49 36.45 50.62
CA GLN A 26 -15.09 35.59 51.65
C GLN A 26 -16.55 35.97 51.93
N THR A 27 -17.37 35.01 52.37
CA THR A 27 -18.05 35.06 53.69
C THR A 27 -18.72 33.73 54.07
N GLU A 28 -18.58 33.40 55.35
CA GLU A 28 -19.06 32.24 56.09
C GLU A 28 -20.52 32.43 56.55
N GLU A 29 -21.25 31.33 56.82
CA GLU A 29 -22.03 31.19 58.06
C GLU A 29 -22.52 29.74 58.30
N GLU A 30 -22.27 29.27 59.52
CA GLU A 30 -22.65 27.97 60.10
C GLU A 30 -24.10 27.95 60.61
N LYS A 31 -24.78 26.77 60.64
CA LYS A 31 -25.12 26.04 61.89
C LYS A 31 -26.10 24.85 61.75
N LYS A 32 -25.59 23.72 62.26
CA LYS A 32 -26.17 22.70 63.16
C LYS A 32 -27.26 21.68 62.75
N PRO A 33 -27.24 20.47 63.35
CA PRO A 33 -27.89 19.26 62.86
C PRO A 33 -29.14 18.83 63.67
N GLY A 34 -30.00 18.01 63.06
CA GLY A 34 -31.19 17.43 63.69
C GLY A 34 -31.60 16.12 63.02
N GLU A 35 -31.99 15.15 63.83
CA GLU A 35 -32.11 13.71 63.61
C GLU A 35 -33.31 13.23 62.76
N VAL A 36 -33.07 12.06 62.14
CA VAL A 36 -34.00 10.93 61.88
C VAL A 36 -35.26 11.18 61.05
N THR A 37 -35.31 10.60 59.84
CA THR A 37 -36.35 9.63 59.42
C THR A 37 -35.90 8.92 58.13
N THR A 38 -35.79 7.60 58.18
CA THR A 38 -35.42 6.69 57.08
C THR A 38 -36.50 6.64 55.99
N PRO A 39 -36.17 6.75 54.70
CA PRO A 39 -37.03 6.22 53.64
C PRO A 39 -36.37 5.07 52.89
N SER A 40 -37.19 4.03 52.70
CA SER A 40 -36.98 2.78 51.96
C SER A 40 -36.07 2.87 50.73
N LYS A 41 -35.05 2.01 50.67
CA LYS A 41 -34.22 1.76 49.49
C LYS A 41 -35.09 1.18 48.36
N ARG A 42 -35.44 2.01 47.38
CA ARG A 42 -35.71 1.55 46.01
C ARG A 42 -34.37 1.44 45.30
N GLU A 43 -33.94 0.21 45.04
CA GLU A 43 -32.81 -0.09 44.16
C GLU A 43 -33.14 0.42 42.76
N SER A 44 -32.51 1.52 42.36
CA SER A 44 -32.44 1.97 40.98
C SER A 44 -31.42 1.11 40.26
N SER A 45 -31.89 0.16 39.45
CA SER A 45 -31.09 -0.58 38.49
C SER A 45 -30.58 0.37 37.41
N VAL A 46 -29.42 0.98 37.64
CA VAL A 46 -28.66 1.68 36.60
C VAL A 46 -28.07 0.61 35.68
N THR A 47 -28.72 0.37 34.54
CA THR A 47 -28.19 -0.49 33.48
C THR A 47 -26.90 0.13 32.94
N THR A 48 -25.76 -0.36 33.40
CA THR A 48 -24.47 -0.13 32.76
C THR A 48 -24.52 -0.76 31.37
N ALA A 49 -24.33 0.03 30.32
CA ALA A 49 -24.21 -0.49 28.95
C ALA A 49 -23.08 -1.53 28.92
N GLU A 50 -23.43 -2.80 28.69
CA GLU A 50 -22.48 -3.90 28.66
C GLU A 50 -21.48 -3.68 27.52
N THR A 51 -20.18 -3.67 27.84
CA THR A 51 -19.10 -3.63 26.85
C THR A 51 -18.92 -5.04 26.26
N TRP A 52 -18.72 -5.13 24.94
CA TRP A 52 -18.46 -6.41 24.26
C TRP A 52 -17.25 -7.14 24.88
N SER A 53 -17.32 -8.48 24.96
CA SER A 53 -16.23 -9.33 25.47
C SER A 53 -16.15 -10.66 24.72
N TRP A 54 -14.93 -11.21 24.61
CA TRP A 54 -14.68 -12.52 24.03
C TRP A 54 -15.40 -13.64 24.81
N GLU A 55 -15.43 -13.57 26.14
CA GLU A 55 -16.05 -14.61 26.97
C GLU A 55 -17.56 -14.72 26.71
N GLN A 56 -18.24 -13.59 26.53
CA GLN A 56 -19.66 -13.58 26.19
C GLN A 56 -19.86 -14.08 24.75
N TYR A 57 -19.07 -13.58 23.80
CA TYR A 57 -19.21 -13.94 22.39
C TYR A 57 -19.01 -15.44 22.13
N LEU A 58 -17.98 -16.04 22.74
CA LEU A 58 -17.73 -17.48 22.65
C LEU A 58 -18.86 -18.31 23.28
N ARG A 59 -19.40 -17.86 24.42
CA ARG A 59 -20.50 -18.54 25.11
C ARG A 59 -21.80 -18.49 24.32
N GLU A 60 -22.15 -17.33 23.78
CA GLU A 60 -23.37 -17.14 22.97
C GLU A 60 -23.30 -17.93 21.64
N GLY A 61 -22.11 -18.01 21.03
CA GLY A 61 -21.90 -18.74 19.78
C GLY A 61 -21.55 -20.22 19.93
N ASN A 62 -21.44 -20.75 21.16
CA ASN A 62 -20.83 -22.06 21.44
C ASN A 62 -19.53 -22.29 20.65
N ALA A 63 -18.71 -21.24 20.55
CA ALA A 63 -17.51 -21.21 19.72
C ALA A 63 -16.26 -21.47 20.55
N VAL A 64 -15.19 -21.93 19.88
CA VAL A 64 -13.92 -22.27 20.52
C VAL A 64 -12.85 -21.30 20.05
N ALA A 65 -12.08 -20.75 20.98
CA ALA A 65 -10.90 -19.95 20.65
C ALA A 65 -9.78 -20.84 20.11
N ALA A 66 -9.03 -20.35 19.14
CA ALA A 66 -7.78 -20.98 18.74
C ALA A 66 -6.81 -20.99 19.95
N PRO A 67 -6.27 -22.16 20.35
CA PRO A 67 -5.32 -22.24 21.45
C PRO A 67 -4.09 -21.38 21.20
N VAL A 68 -3.60 -20.69 22.24
CA VAL A 68 -2.44 -19.78 22.15
C VAL A 68 -1.17 -20.52 21.70
N GLU A 69 -1.10 -21.82 22.01
CA GLU A 69 0.01 -22.71 21.68
C GLU A 69 0.18 -22.97 20.17
N LEU A 70 -0.86 -22.67 19.36
CA LEU A 70 -0.78 -22.77 17.90
C LEU A 70 -0.15 -21.53 17.25
N PHE A 71 -0.03 -20.43 17.99
CA PHE A 71 0.56 -19.19 17.50
C PHE A 71 2.06 -19.16 17.82
N SER A 72 2.84 -18.66 16.86
CA SER A 72 4.26 -18.38 17.07
C SER A 72 4.47 -17.29 18.11
N LYS A 73 5.71 -17.19 18.62
CA LYS A 73 6.10 -16.12 19.56
C LYS A 73 5.85 -14.72 19.00
N ASP A 74 6.00 -14.54 17.69
CA ASP A 74 5.83 -13.23 17.01
C ASP A 74 4.35 -12.87 16.78
N GLN A 75 3.44 -13.85 16.87
CA GLN A 75 1.98 -13.67 16.78
C GLN A 75 1.30 -13.52 18.15
N SER A 76 1.90 -14.13 19.18
CA SER A 76 1.34 -14.18 20.53
C SER A 76 1.48 -12.84 21.27
N PHE A 77 1.16 -12.84 22.58
CA PHE A 77 1.24 -11.66 23.43
C PHE A 77 2.71 -11.17 23.56
N PRO A 78 2.99 -9.90 23.28
CA PRO A 78 4.36 -9.39 23.33
C PRO A 78 4.91 -9.38 24.75
N GLU A 79 6.20 -9.69 24.90
CA GLU A 79 6.90 -9.70 26.19
C GLU A 79 7.16 -8.28 26.75
N HIS A 80 7.09 -7.26 25.89
CA HIS A 80 7.40 -5.88 26.20
C HIS A 80 6.36 -4.93 25.59
N GLU A 81 6.15 -3.78 26.24
CA GLU A 81 5.28 -2.73 25.73
C GLU A 81 5.87 -2.07 24.47
N ASN A 82 4.99 -1.48 23.66
CA ASN A 82 5.41 -0.72 22.48
C ASN A 82 6.02 0.64 22.91
N GLY A 83 7.34 0.77 22.80
CA GLY A 83 8.05 2.00 23.16
C GLY A 83 8.32 2.97 22.00
N PHE A 84 7.86 2.67 20.78
CA PHE A 84 8.01 3.56 19.63
C PHE A 84 7.11 4.79 19.77
N GLN A 85 7.54 5.91 19.19
CA GLN A 85 6.79 7.17 19.19
C GLN A 85 6.72 7.74 17.79
N VAL A 86 5.62 8.43 17.49
CA VAL A 86 5.44 9.14 16.21
C VAL A 86 6.62 10.09 15.98
N GLY A 87 7.21 10.02 14.79
CA GLY A 87 8.39 10.80 14.41
C GLY A 87 9.73 10.13 14.72
N MET A 88 9.78 8.96 15.34
CA MET A 88 11.03 8.20 15.41
C MET A 88 11.45 7.70 14.02
N ARG A 89 12.76 7.72 13.75
CA ARG A 89 13.38 7.21 12.51
C ARG A 89 14.03 5.86 12.73
N LEU A 90 13.91 5.00 11.72
CA LEU A 90 14.44 3.65 11.69
C LEU A 90 14.76 3.22 10.25
N GLU A 91 15.34 2.04 10.11
CA GLU A 91 15.55 1.35 8.83
C GLU A 91 14.56 0.20 8.73
N GLY A 92 14.11 -0.16 7.52
CA GLY A 92 13.25 -1.33 7.37
C GLY A 92 13.07 -1.77 5.92
N ILE A 93 12.62 -3.00 5.74
CA ILE A 93 12.44 -3.61 4.42
C ILE A 93 11.18 -3.03 3.75
N ASP A 94 11.27 -2.75 2.45
CA ASP A 94 10.10 -2.44 1.63
C ASP A 94 9.31 -3.73 1.37
N ALA A 95 8.12 -3.86 1.96
CA ALA A 95 7.29 -5.06 1.83
C ALA A 95 6.92 -5.42 0.38
N ARG A 96 6.98 -4.47 -0.56
CA ARG A 96 6.72 -4.70 -1.99
C ARG A 96 7.98 -5.06 -2.77
N ARG A 97 9.15 -4.76 -2.23
CA ARG A 97 10.46 -5.04 -2.82
C ARG A 97 11.43 -5.48 -1.72
N PRO A 98 11.34 -6.75 -1.27
CA PRO A 98 12.00 -7.18 -0.04
C PRO A 98 13.54 -7.17 -0.06
N SER A 99 14.14 -6.89 -1.22
CA SER A 99 15.57 -6.64 -1.39
C SER A 99 16.02 -5.25 -0.88
N VAL A 100 15.09 -4.30 -0.69
CA VAL A 100 15.39 -2.90 -0.43
C VAL A 100 15.15 -2.52 1.03
N PHE A 101 16.20 -2.02 1.68
CA PHE A 101 16.11 -1.40 3.00
C PHE A 101 15.95 0.11 2.85
N CYS A 102 14.96 0.71 3.51
CA CYS A 102 14.59 2.11 3.37
C CYS A 102 14.76 2.89 4.68
N VAL A 103 14.94 4.21 4.55
CA VAL A 103 14.74 5.17 5.64
C VAL A 103 13.24 5.30 5.92
N LEU A 104 12.83 4.97 7.15
CA LEU A 104 11.42 5.01 7.56
C LEU A 104 11.21 5.93 8.77
N SER A 105 10.01 6.47 8.89
CA SER A 105 9.53 7.15 10.08
C SER A 105 8.23 6.54 10.61
N VAL A 106 8.08 6.56 11.94
CA VAL A 106 6.84 6.16 12.60
C VAL A 106 5.80 7.25 12.40
N ALA A 107 4.80 6.99 11.55
CA ALA A 107 3.70 7.92 11.26
C ALA A 107 2.56 7.79 12.27
N GLU A 108 2.35 6.59 12.81
CA GLU A 108 1.29 6.29 13.77
C GLU A 108 1.69 5.12 14.68
N VAL A 109 1.17 5.14 15.91
CA VAL A 109 1.31 4.04 16.87
C VAL A 109 -0.09 3.66 17.33
N CYS A 110 -0.47 2.40 17.16
CA CYS A 110 -1.77 1.87 17.59
C CYS A 110 -1.55 0.53 18.29
N GLY A 111 -1.72 0.51 19.62
CA GLY A 111 -1.38 -0.65 20.45
C GLY A 111 0.07 -1.12 20.21
N TYR A 112 0.25 -2.38 19.83
CA TYR A 112 1.57 -2.93 19.47
C TYR A 112 1.99 -2.75 18.00
N ARG A 113 1.20 -2.01 17.22
CA ARG A 113 1.39 -1.81 15.78
C ARG A 113 1.88 -0.41 15.45
N LEU A 114 2.64 -0.31 14.37
CA LEU A 114 3.25 0.91 13.86
C LEU A 114 2.81 1.10 12.41
N ARG A 115 2.38 2.31 12.07
CA ARG A 115 2.32 2.73 10.66
C ARG A 115 3.63 3.39 10.30
N LEU A 116 4.33 2.85 9.32
CA LEU A 116 5.62 3.34 8.85
C LEU A 116 5.47 4.09 7.55
N HIS A 117 6.21 5.19 7.44
CA HIS A 117 6.26 6.08 6.30
C HIS A 117 7.64 6.04 5.65
N PHE A 118 7.67 5.99 4.32
CA PHE A 118 8.91 6.12 3.55
C PHE A 118 9.31 7.60 3.47
N ASP A 119 10.39 7.98 4.14
CA ASP A 119 10.84 9.38 4.16
C ASP A 119 11.09 9.87 2.71
N GLY A 120 10.48 11.01 2.36
CA GLY A 120 10.56 11.60 1.02
C GLY A 120 9.55 11.07 0.00
N TYR A 121 8.56 10.28 0.42
CA TYR A 121 7.53 9.73 -0.47
C TYR A 121 6.12 10.07 0.00
N LEU A 122 5.12 9.72 -0.82
CA LEU A 122 3.72 9.99 -0.50
C LEU A 122 3.22 8.99 0.56
N SER A 123 2.36 9.47 1.46
CA SER A 123 1.74 8.66 2.52
C SER A 123 0.82 7.54 2.03
N CYS A 124 0.51 7.47 0.73
CA CYS A 124 -0.20 6.32 0.18
C CYS A 124 0.61 5.03 0.29
N TYR A 125 1.95 5.13 0.33
CA TYR A 125 2.85 3.98 0.48
C TYR A 125 3.06 3.53 1.92
N ASP A 126 2.49 4.23 2.91
CA ASP A 126 2.66 3.83 4.30
C ASP A 126 2.08 2.43 4.53
N PHE A 127 2.74 1.67 5.39
CA PHE A 127 2.36 0.29 5.70
C PHE A 127 2.37 0.06 7.21
N TRP A 128 1.64 -0.98 7.64
CA TRP A 128 1.57 -1.36 9.04
C TRP A 128 2.51 -2.53 9.33
N THR A 129 3.08 -2.56 10.54
CA THR A 129 3.86 -3.68 11.06
C THR A 129 3.76 -3.74 12.58
N ASN A 130 4.14 -4.86 13.20
CA ASN A 130 4.22 -4.99 14.65
C ASN A 130 5.54 -4.38 15.16
N ALA A 131 5.55 -3.86 16.38
CA ALA A 131 6.76 -3.28 16.99
C ALA A 131 7.91 -4.30 17.15
N GLY A 132 7.59 -5.61 17.20
CA GLY A 132 8.56 -6.71 17.25
C GLY A 132 8.95 -7.29 15.89
N SER A 133 8.56 -6.66 14.78
CA SER A 133 8.81 -7.19 13.44
C SER A 133 10.33 -7.37 13.16
N PRO A 134 10.74 -8.49 12.53
CA PRO A 134 12.12 -8.70 12.09
C PRO A 134 12.50 -7.85 10.87
N ASP A 135 11.54 -7.13 10.28
CA ASP A 135 11.73 -6.32 9.06
C ASP A 135 12.09 -4.86 9.35
N ILE A 136 12.24 -4.51 10.63
CA ILE A 136 12.65 -3.19 11.09
C ILE A 136 13.95 -3.25 11.89
N HIS A 137 14.80 -2.25 11.69
CA HIS A 137 16.14 -2.19 12.24
C HIS A 137 16.47 -0.79 12.77
N PRO A 138 17.34 -0.68 13.79
CA PRO A 138 17.76 0.61 14.29
C PRO A 138 18.61 1.36 13.26
N VAL A 139 18.57 2.68 13.32
CA VAL A 139 19.44 3.57 12.56
C VAL A 139 20.91 3.13 12.61
N GLY A 140 21.52 2.99 11.43
CA GLY A 140 22.91 2.55 11.24
C GLY A 140 23.07 1.03 11.12
N TRP A 141 21.98 0.26 11.09
CA TRP A 141 22.04 -1.19 10.92
C TRP A 141 22.61 -1.56 9.55
N CYS A 142 22.10 -0.98 8.46
CA CYS A 142 22.56 -1.23 7.09
C CYS A 142 24.07 -0.98 6.95
N GLN A 143 24.57 0.12 7.51
CA GLN A 143 26.00 0.41 7.52
C GLN A 143 26.81 -0.66 8.29
N LYS A 144 26.31 -1.09 9.46
CA LYS A 144 26.96 -2.12 10.28
C LYS A 144 26.98 -3.48 9.59
N THR A 145 25.91 -3.83 8.90
CA THR A 145 25.72 -5.14 8.24
C THR A 145 26.12 -5.13 6.76
N LYS A 146 26.59 -3.98 6.23
CA LYS A 146 26.99 -3.77 4.84
C LYS A 146 25.86 -3.94 3.82
N HIS A 147 24.62 -3.72 4.23
CA HIS A 147 23.48 -3.63 3.32
C HIS A 147 23.36 -2.23 2.73
N GLU A 148 22.79 -2.14 1.53
CA GLU A 148 22.50 -0.87 0.90
C GLU A 148 21.23 -0.24 1.50
N LEU A 149 21.36 1.01 1.96
CA LEU A 149 20.22 1.81 2.41
C LEU A 149 19.71 2.68 1.26
N HIS A 150 18.42 2.54 0.95
CA HIS A 150 17.68 3.40 0.02
C HIS A 150 17.40 4.75 0.68
N ILE A 151 17.98 5.80 0.10
CA ILE A 151 17.97 7.15 0.62
C ILE A 151 16.73 7.92 0.10
N PRO A 152 16.11 8.80 0.91
CA PRO A 152 15.00 9.66 0.48
C PRO A 152 15.31 10.45 -0.80
N ARG A 153 14.30 10.70 -1.66
CA ARG A 153 14.45 11.30 -3.02
C ARG A 153 15.25 12.60 -3.04
N ASP A 154 15.13 13.42 -2.00
CA ASP A 154 15.75 14.75 -1.93
C ASP A 154 17.22 14.74 -1.45
N TYR A 155 17.75 13.55 -1.15
CA TYR A 155 19.11 13.39 -0.62
C TYR A 155 19.98 12.59 -1.60
N ARG A 156 21.23 13.01 -1.75
CA ARG A 156 22.20 12.27 -2.55
C ARG A 156 22.83 11.15 -1.73
N LYS A 157 22.93 9.96 -2.33
CA LYS A 157 23.45 8.74 -1.69
C LYS A 157 24.89 8.92 -1.17
N ASP A 158 25.74 9.62 -1.92
CA ASP A 158 27.15 9.91 -1.57
C ASP A 158 27.31 10.81 -0.34
N LYS A 159 26.25 11.48 0.09
CA LYS A 159 26.27 12.46 1.20
C LYS A 159 25.36 12.09 2.36
N PHE A 160 24.69 10.94 2.31
CA PHE A 160 23.78 10.57 3.38
C PHE A 160 24.55 10.08 4.60
N VAL A 161 24.54 10.89 5.65
CA VAL A 161 25.03 10.53 6.97
C VAL A 161 23.86 10.65 7.94
N TRP A 162 23.51 9.55 8.60
CA TRP A 162 22.37 9.50 9.54
C TRP A 162 22.39 10.63 10.56
N MET A 163 23.55 10.89 11.17
CA MET A 163 23.66 11.94 12.19
C MET A 163 23.40 13.33 11.62
N ASP A 164 23.79 13.60 10.38
CA ASP A 164 23.56 14.88 9.72
C ASP A 164 22.09 15.02 9.31
N TYR A 165 21.48 13.94 8.81
CA TYR A 165 20.06 13.89 8.50
C TYR A 165 19.19 14.17 9.75
N LEU A 166 19.47 13.45 10.85
CA LEU A 166 18.74 13.63 12.12
C LEU A 166 18.93 15.05 12.68
N LYS A 167 20.15 15.59 12.66
CA LYS A 167 20.44 16.95 13.15
C LYS A 167 19.80 18.03 12.29
N ALA A 168 19.98 17.96 10.97
CA ALA A 168 19.47 18.94 10.02
C ALA A 168 17.94 19.06 10.11
N CYS A 169 17.26 17.91 10.25
CA CYS A 169 15.80 17.84 10.29
C CYS A 169 15.22 17.86 11.72
N ARG A 170 16.05 17.91 12.77
CA ARG A 170 15.67 17.84 14.20
C ARG A 170 14.81 16.61 14.53
N LEU A 171 15.23 15.46 14.00
CA LEU A 171 14.51 14.20 14.11
C LEU A 171 15.05 13.35 15.25
N GLN A 172 14.21 12.48 15.78
CA GLN A 172 14.62 11.47 16.76
C GLN A 172 14.81 10.13 16.07
N ASN A 173 15.83 9.37 16.47
CA ASN A 173 15.97 7.98 16.09
C ASN A 173 15.26 7.07 17.10
N ALA A 174 14.74 5.94 16.63
CA ALA A 174 14.25 4.89 17.51
C ALA A 174 15.43 4.27 18.30
N PRO A 175 15.36 4.20 19.65
CA PRO A 175 16.38 3.55 20.46
C PRO A 175 16.54 2.07 20.12
N LYS A 176 17.79 1.56 20.07
CA LYS A 176 18.11 0.16 19.74
C LYS A 176 17.37 -0.88 20.60
N LYS A 177 17.07 -0.54 21.85
CA LYS A 177 16.35 -1.39 22.81
C LYS A 177 14.89 -1.68 22.41
N LEU A 178 14.32 -0.92 21.48
CA LEU A 178 12.95 -1.12 21.01
C LEU A 178 12.85 -2.22 19.94
N PHE A 179 13.97 -2.56 19.31
CA PHE A 179 14.01 -3.55 18.25
C PHE A 179 14.19 -4.95 18.83
N ARG A 180 13.71 -5.94 18.07
CA ARG A 180 13.89 -7.35 18.36
C ARG A 180 15.37 -7.66 18.59
N ASN A 181 15.67 -8.34 19.70
CA ASN A 181 17.04 -8.73 20.09
C ASN A 181 17.27 -10.24 20.04
N ARG A 182 16.23 -11.04 19.75
CA ARG A 182 16.29 -12.50 19.66
C ARG A 182 15.44 -13.00 18.51
N SER A 183 16.07 -13.70 17.59
CA SER A 183 15.41 -14.40 16.48
C SER A 183 14.67 -15.63 17.01
N SER A 184 13.55 -16.01 16.38
CA SER A 184 12.66 -17.08 16.88
C SER A 184 13.27 -18.45 16.62
N ASN A 185 13.95 -18.60 15.48
CA ASN A 185 14.39 -19.90 14.97
C ASN A 185 15.89 -20.19 15.15
N GLY A 186 16.61 -19.30 15.84
CA GLY A 186 18.08 -19.36 15.91
C GLY A 186 18.75 -19.00 14.58
N PRO A 187 20.09 -18.85 14.54
CA PRO A 187 20.77 -18.44 13.32
C PRO A 187 20.63 -19.47 12.20
N VAL A 188 20.59 -18.99 10.95
CA VAL A 188 20.56 -19.84 9.75
C VAL A 188 21.75 -20.84 9.77
N PRO A 189 21.52 -22.15 9.48
CA PRO A 189 22.59 -23.14 9.39
C PRO A 189 23.68 -22.74 8.38
N ARG A 190 24.94 -23.11 8.64
CA ARG A 190 26.10 -22.71 7.83
C ARG A 190 26.08 -23.28 6.41
N GLU A 191 25.26 -24.29 6.19
CA GLU A 191 24.98 -24.93 4.92
C GLU A 191 24.18 -24.04 3.97
N PHE A 192 23.45 -23.04 4.48
CA PHE A 192 22.80 -22.01 3.66
C PHE A 192 23.76 -20.83 3.51
N GLN A 193 24.13 -20.53 2.27
CA GLN A 193 25.05 -19.43 1.95
C GLN A 193 24.51 -18.63 0.78
N VAL A 194 24.78 -17.32 0.80
CA VAL A 194 24.46 -16.42 -0.32
C VAL A 194 25.10 -16.97 -1.61
N GLY A 195 24.32 -17.01 -2.68
CA GLY A 195 24.69 -17.56 -3.99
C GLY A 195 24.39 -19.04 -4.17
N MET A 196 23.93 -19.76 -3.13
CA MET A 196 23.47 -21.14 -3.30
C MET A 196 22.08 -21.21 -3.94
N LYS A 197 21.85 -22.27 -4.72
CA LYS A 197 20.61 -22.49 -5.47
C LYS A 197 19.66 -23.47 -4.78
N LEU A 198 18.38 -23.27 -5.01
CA LEU A 198 17.27 -24.06 -4.51
C LEU A 198 16.07 -24.00 -5.48
N GLU A 199 15.03 -24.76 -5.17
CA GLU A 199 13.71 -24.64 -5.79
C GLU A 199 12.79 -23.86 -4.85
N ALA A 200 12.01 -22.91 -5.37
CA ALA A 200 11.15 -22.07 -4.54
C ALA A 200 9.78 -21.81 -5.17
N VAL A 201 8.75 -21.69 -4.34
CA VAL A 201 7.39 -21.37 -4.78
C VAL A 201 7.25 -19.87 -5.01
N ASP A 202 6.79 -19.46 -6.18
CA ASP A 202 6.39 -18.07 -6.41
C ASP A 202 5.13 -17.75 -5.57
N ARG A 203 5.27 -16.97 -4.50
CA ARG A 203 4.14 -16.63 -3.61
C ARG A 203 3.05 -15.81 -4.30
N ARG A 204 3.35 -15.14 -5.42
CA ARG A 204 2.34 -14.45 -6.26
C ARG A 204 1.61 -15.42 -7.17
N ASN A 205 2.26 -16.52 -7.54
CA ASN A 205 1.71 -17.59 -8.36
C ASN A 205 1.98 -18.96 -7.70
N PRO A 206 1.29 -19.33 -6.59
CA PRO A 206 1.66 -20.48 -5.76
C PRO A 206 1.66 -21.85 -6.45
N CYS A 207 1.17 -21.94 -7.68
CA CYS A 207 1.24 -23.12 -8.52
C CYS A 207 2.62 -23.32 -9.17
N LEU A 208 3.48 -22.30 -9.20
CA LEU A 208 4.79 -22.32 -9.83
C LEU A 208 5.88 -22.62 -8.81
N MET A 209 6.69 -23.65 -9.11
CA MET A 209 7.97 -23.88 -8.47
C MET A 209 9.06 -23.45 -9.45
N CYS A 210 9.98 -22.60 -9.02
CA CYS A 210 10.94 -21.92 -9.87
C CYS A 210 12.38 -22.16 -9.39
N VAL A 211 13.32 -21.99 -10.31
CA VAL A 211 14.75 -21.92 -10.00
C VAL A 211 15.03 -20.64 -9.21
N ALA A 212 15.68 -20.78 -8.05
CA ALA A 212 15.93 -19.66 -7.16
C ALA A 212 17.33 -19.72 -6.53
N THR A 213 17.77 -18.57 -6.03
CA THR A 213 19.05 -18.35 -5.38
C THR A 213 18.85 -17.69 -4.01
N ILE A 214 19.64 -18.08 -3.01
CA ILE A 214 19.75 -17.34 -1.75
C ILE A 214 20.49 -16.04 -2.04
N ALA A 215 19.78 -14.92 -2.07
CA ALA A 215 20.37 -13.63 -2.37
C ALA A 215 20.93 -12.91 -1.14
N ASP A 216 20.42 -13.23 0.05
CA ASP A 216 20.82 -12.57 1.29
C ASP A 216 20.50 -13.43 2.53
N ILE A 217 21.16 -13.16 3.65
CA ILE A 217 20.93 -13.83 4.94
C ILE A 217 20.96 -12.79 6.05
N VAL A 218 19.84 -12.67 6.78
CA VAL A 218 19.68 -11.78 7.92
C VAL A 218 19.14 -12.58 9.09
N GLU A 219 19.97 -12.72 10.13
CA GLU A 219 19.67 -13.44 11.36
C GLU A 219 19.22 -14.89 11.14
N ASP A 220 17.92 -15.17 11.32
CA ASP A 220 17.28 -16.48 11.17
C ASP A 220 16.56 -16.66 9.83
N ARG A 221 16.74 -15.72 8.89
CA ARG A 221 16.05 -15.70 7.60
C ARG A 221 16.99 -15.63 6.41
N VAL A 222 16.53 -16.23 5.33
CA VAL A 222 17.14 -16.16 4.00
C VAL A 222 16.24 -15.36 3.06
N ARG A 223 16.83 -14.60 2.14
CA ARG A 223 16.11 -13.96 1.04
C ARG A 223 16.17 -14.86 -0.19
N VAL A 224 15.00 -15.31 -0.63
CA VAL A 224 14.85 -16.10 -1.87
C VAL A 224 14.70 -15.12 -3.03
N HIS A 225 15.57 -15.26 -4.02
CA HIS A 225 15.50 -14.53 -5.29
C HIS A 225 15.24 -15.51 -6.44
N PHE A 226 14.33 -15.16 -7.34
CA PHE A 226 14.01 -15.99 -8.50
C PHE A 226 14.92 -15.64 -9.68
N ASP A 227 15.64 -16.63 -10.18
CA ASP A 227 16.65 -16.42 -11.21
C ASP A 227 16.00 -15.86 -12.49
N SER A 228 16.52 -14.73 -12.98
CA SER A 228 16.01 -13.96 -14.12
C SER A 228 14.67 -13.23 -13.93
N LEU A 229 14.09 -13.21 -12.72
CA LEU A 229 12.94 -12.36 -12.40
C LEU A 229 13.39 -11.08 -11.68
N ASP A 230 12.53 -10.07 -11.64
CA ASP A 230 12.80 -8.88 -10.86
C ASP A 230 12.66 -9.13 -9.35
N ASP A 231 13.42 -8.37 -8.57
CA ASP A 231 13.51 -8.50 -7.12
C ASP A 231 12.22 -8.13 -6.36
N SER A 232 11.17 -7.67 -7.04
CA SER A 232 9.85 -7.55 -6.38
C SER A 232 9.22 -8.91 -6.09
N PHE A 233 9.64 -9.98 -6.77
CA PHE A 233 9.21 -11.35 -6.49
C PHE A 233 9.94 -11.98 -5.30
N ASP A 234 11.05 -11.39 -4.85
CA ASP A 234 11.82 -11.88 -3.71
C ASP A 234 10.94 -11.96 -2.45
N TYR A 235 11.27 -12.86 -1.53
CA TYR A 235 10.70 -12.88 -0.19
C TYR A 235 11.70 -13.39 0.84
N TRP A 236 11.48 -13.00 2.10
CA TRP A 236 12.21 -13.52 3.25
C TRP A 236 11.48 -14.72 3.85
N CYS A 237 12.21 -15.77 4.20
CA CYS A 237 11.67 -16.89 4.95
C CYS A 237 12.74 -17.55 5.84
N ASP A 238 12.32 -18.38 6.79
CA ASP A 238 13.24 -19.25 7.52
C ASP A 238 13.53 -20.54 6.73
N VAL A 239 14.52 -21.31 7.18
CA VAL A 239 14.98 -22.54 6.51
C VAL A 239 14.01 -23.73 6.60
N ASN A 240 12.96 -23.63 7.41
CA ASN A 240 11.90 -24.62 7.51
C ASN A 240 10.67 -24.24 6.67
N SER A 241 10.74 -23.13 5.92
CA SER A 241 9.64 -22.66 5.09
C SER A 241 9.17 -23.76 4.13
N PRO A 242 7.85 -24.02 4.03
CA PRO A 242 7.32 -25.02 3.09
C PRO A 242 7.47 -24.59 1.62
N TYR A 243 7.84 -23.33 1.39
CA TYR A 243 7.96 -22.71 0.07
C TYR A 243 9.35 -22.84 -0.55
N ILE A 244 10.30 -23.48 0.13
CA ILE A 244 11.64 -23.74 -0.39
C ILE A 244 11.93 -25.24 -0.35
N GLN A 245 12.59 -25.74 -1.40
CA GLN A 245 12.90 -27.16 -1.58
C GLN A 245 14.33 -27.32 -2.11
N PRO A 246 15.00 -28.45 -1.82
CA PRO A 246 16.31 -28.73 -2.40
C PRO A 246 16.24 -28.88 -3.91
N VAL A 247 17.36 -28.61 -4.56
CA VAL A 247 17.55 -28.88 -5.99
C VAL A 247 17.24 -30.35 -6.30
N GLY A 248 16.33 -30.58 -7.25
CA GLY A 248 15.90 -31.91 -7.68
C GLY A 248 14.53 -32.33 -7.13
N TRP A 249 13.96 -31.59 -6.18
CA TRP A 249 12.69 -31.94 -5.54
C TRP A 249 11.53 -32.03 -6.55
N CYS A 250 11.43 -31.11 -7.50
CA CYS A 250 10.44 -31.13 -8.57
C CYS A 250 10.51 -32.43 -9.40
N GLN A 251 11.73 -32.84 -9.76
CA GLN A 251 11.96 -34.06 -10.53
C GLN A 251 11.55 -35.31 -9.74
N GLU A 252 11.89 -35.36 -8.45
CA GLU A 252 11.55 -36.48 -7.55
C GLU A 252 10.04 -36.60 -7.30
N ASN A 253 9.31 -35.48 -7.32
CA ASN A 253 7.87 -35.42 -7.03
C ASN A 253 6.99 -35.28 -8.27
N GLY A 254 7.54 -35.41 -9.47
CA GLY A 254 6.79 -35.32 -10.73
C GLY A 254 6.15 -33.95 -10.98
N ARG A 255 6.78 -32.87 -10.48
CA ARG A 255 6.33 -31.48 -10.61
C ARG A 255 7.16 -30.77 -11.68
N THR A 256 6.52 -29.87 -12.43
CA THR A 256 7.23 -29.04 -13.41
C THR A 256 7.99 -27.92 -12.70
N LEU A 257 9.29 -27.83 -12.97
CA LEU A 257 10.14 -26.71 -12.53
C LEU A 257 10.16 -25.63 -13.62
N VAL A 258 9.95 -24.39 -13.22
CA VAL A 258 10.09 -23.22 -14.10
C VAL A 258 11.56 -22.83 -14.17
N ALA A 259 12.14 -23.00 -15.37
CA ALA A 259 13.50 -22.58 -15.67
C ALA A 259 13.64 -21.04 -15.67
N PRO A 260 14.85 -20.49 -15.45
CA PRO A 260 15.08 -19.05 -15.50
C PRO A 260 14.67 -18.46 -16.86
N GLN A 261 14.10 -17.25 -16.85
CA GLN A 261 13.75 -16.55 -18.09
C GLN A 261 15.00 -16.37 -18.97
N GLY A 262 14.88 -16.74 -20.25
CA GLY A 262 15.98 -16.70 -21.22
C GLY A 262 16.87 -17.94 -21.27
N TYR A 263 16.62 -18.97 -20.45
CA TYR A 263 17.38 -20.22 -20.51
C TYR A 263 17.18 -20.95 -21.87
N PRO A 264 18.25 -21.38 -22.56
CA PRO A 264 18.14 -22.11 -23.82
C PRO A 264 17.38 -23.43 -23.62
N HIS A 265 16.32 -23.67 -24.39
CA HIS A 265 15.47 -24.87 -24.28
C HIS A 265 14.95 -25.10 -22.85
N PRO A 266 14.01 -24.28 -22.35
CA PRO A 266 13.50 -24.38 -20.98
C PRO A 266 12.91 -25.77 -20.66
N ASP A 267 12.32 -26.45 -21.63
CA ASP A 267 11.77 -27.81 -21.48
C ASP A 267 12.85 -28.89 -21.23
N LYS A 268 14.12 -28.56 -21.48
CA LYS A 268 15.29 -29.44 -21.25
C LYS A 268 16.20 -28.92 -20.13
N PHE A 269 15.66 -28.09 -19.23
CA PHE A 269 16.43 -27.55 -18.11
C PHE A 269 17.09 -28.67 -17.29
N SER A 270 18.38 -28.50 -17.03
CA SER A 270 19.22 -29.43 -16.28
C SER A 270 19.89 -28.68 -15.14
N TRP A 271 19.58 -29.07 -13.90
CA TRP A 271 20.21 -28.51 -12.72
C TRP A 271 21.74 -28.67 -12.75
N THR A 272 22.24 -29.80 -13.24
CA THR A 272 23.68 -30.06 -13.35
C THR A 272 24.37 -29.07 -14.28
N ASP A 273 23.77 -28.80 -15.45
CA ASP A 273 24.36 -27.88 -16.42
C ASP A 273 24.21 -26.43 -15.97
N TYR A 274 23.07 -26.09 -15.35
CA TYR A 274 22.85 -24.76 -14.81
C TYR A 274 23.80 -24.42 -13.67
N LEU A 275 23.98 -25.32 -12.69
CA LEU A 275 24.95 -25.15 -11.59
C LEU A 275 26.38 -25.02 -12.10
N ARG A 276 26.76 -25.80 -13.12
CA ARG A 276 28.08 -25.71 -13.76
C ARG A 276 28.26 -24.35 -14.45
N ALA A 277 27.28 -23.93 -15.24
CA ALA A 277 27.33 -22.69 -16.01
C ALA A 277 27.32 -21.45 -15.11
N SER A 278 26.54 -21.46 -14.02
CA SER A 278 26.46 -20.35 -13.07
C SER A 278 27.55 -20.36 -12.00
N GLN A 279 28.43 -21.37 -12.01
CA GLN A 279 29.46 -21.60 -10.98
C GLN A 279 28.90 -21.58 -9.54
N SER A 280 27.66 -22.06 -9.38
CA SER A 280 26.96 -22.04 -8.09
C SER A 280 26.88 -23.45 -7.50
N LYS A 281 26.48 -23.52 -6.22
CA LYS A 281 26.24 -24.78 -5.53
C LYS A 281 24.79 -24.88 -5.11
N ALA A 282 24.23 -26.09 -5.11
CA ALA A 282 22.93 -26.33 -4.51
C ALA A 282 23.04 -26.28 -2.98
N VAL A 283 22.00 -25.81 -2.31
CA VAL A 283 21.86 -26.00 -0.86
C VAL A 283 21.75 -27.50 -0.59
N PRO A 284 22.52 -28.08 0.34
CA PRO A 284 22.43 -29.51 0.65
C PRO A 284 21.03 -29.90 1.16
N ALA A 285 20.42 -30.95 0.60
CA ALA A 285 19.08 -31.39 0.99
C ALA A 285 18.90 -31.63 2.49
N LYS A 286 19.92 -32.16 3.16
CA LYS A 286 19.95 -32.39 4.62
C LYS A 286 19.88 -31.12 5.48
N ALA A 287 20.11 -29.94 4.89
CA ALA A 287 20.07 -28.68 5.59
C ALA A 287 18.64 -28.12 5.69
N PHE A 288 17.75 -28.51 4.78
CA PHE A 288 16.36 -28.09 4.80
C PHE A 288 15.64 -28.71 5.99
N GLY A 289 14.95 -27.87 6.76
CA GLY A 289 13.99 -28.35 7.73
C GLY A 289 12.61 -28.48 7.10
N MET A 290 11.74 -29.26 7.74
CA MET A 290 10.34 -29.35 7.35
C MET A 290 9.48 -28.84 8.50
N ARG A 291 8.80 -27.72 8.29
CA ARG A 291 7.82 -27.22 9.25
C ARG A 291 6.68 -28.23 9.39
N THR A 292 6.30 -28.50 10.63
CA THR A 292 5.13 -29.34 10.94
C THR A 292 3.83 -28.59 10.60
N PRO A 293 2.76 -29.29 10.22
CA PRO A 293 1.46 -28.67 10.04
C PRO A 293 1.00 -27.87 11.26
N HIS A 294 0.25 -26.80 11.03
CA HIS A 294 0.00 -25.77 12.04
C HIS A 294 -0.98 -26.14 13.17
N GLY A 295 -1.80 -27.18 13.01
CA GLY A 295 -2.74 -27.65 14.03
C GLY A 295 -4.04 -26.84 14.22
N PHE A 296 -4.19 -25.63 13.65
CA PHE A 296 -5.49 -24.94 13.59
C PHE A 296 -6.59 -25.79 12.92
N LEU A 297 -7.83 -25.60 13.38
CA LEU A 297 -9.02 -26.29 12.85
C LEU A 297 -10.08 -25.27 12.41
N PRO A 298 -10.92 -25.61 11.42
CA PRO A 298 -12.09 -24.81 11.08
C PRO A 298 -12.98 -24.53 12.29
N ASN A 299 -13.64 -23.37 12.28
CA ASN A 299 -14.50 -22.80 13.33
C ASN A 299 -13.80 -22.24 14.57
N MET A 300 -12.48 -22.38 14.69
CA MET A 300 -11.72 -21.69 15.74
C MET A 300 -11.78 -20.17 15.57
N LYS A 301 -11.89 -19.44 16.68
CA LYS A 301 -11.95 -17.98 16.76
C LYS A 301 -10.58 -17.38 17.05
N LEU A 302 -10.29 -16.25 16.41
CA LEU A 302 -9.05 -15.49 16.56
C LEU A 302 -9.24 -14.00 16.25
N GLU A 303 -8.16 -13.22 16.34
CA GLU A 303 -8.08 -11.84 15.90
C GLU A 303 -7.21 -11.76 14.64
N ALA A 304 -7.65 -11.02 13.61
CA ALA A 304 -6.89 -10.89 12.37
C ALA A 304 -6.93 -9.46 11.81
N VAL A 305 -5.78 -9.01 11.29
CA VAL A 305 -5.65 -7.72 10.60
C VAL A 305 -6.43 -7.77 9.29
N ASP A 306 -7.20 -6.72 9.00
CA ASP A 306 -7.91 -6.60 7.74
C ASP A 306 -6.96 -6.24 6.59
N LYS A 307 -6.66 -7.21 5.72
CA LYS A 307 -5.76 -6.99 4.57
C LYS A 307 -6.18 -5.84 3.63
N ARG A 308 -7.47 -5.46 3.61
CA ARG A 308 -7.99 -4.36 2.77
C ARG A 308 -7.94 -3.01 3.48
N ASN A 309 -7.96 -3.03 4.80
CA ASN A 309 -7.73 -1.86 5.64
C ASN A 309 -6.83 -2.24 6.83
N PRO A 310 -5.50 -2.27 6.65
CA PRO A 310 -4.58 -2.81 7.64
C PRO A 310 -4.54 -2.03 8.95
N GLN A 311 -5.21 -0.88 9.06
CA GLN A 311 -5.43 -0.20 10.34
C GLN A 311 -6.34 -0.99 11.29
N LEU A 312 -7.18 -1.88 10.77
CA LEU A 312 -8.21 -2.58 11.54
C LEU A 312 -7.77 -4.00 11.89
N ILE A 313 -8.08 -4.42 13.13
CA ILE A 313 -8.08 -5.82 13.55
C ILE A 313 -9.51 -6.21 13.84
N ARG A 314 -9.93 -7.39 13.39
CA ARG A 314 -11.32 -7.85 13.50
C ARG A 314 -11.41 -9.19 14.23
N VAL A 315 -12.58 -9.42 14.84
CA VAL A 315 -13.03 -10.75 15.24
C VAL A 315 -13.12 -11.64 14.00
N ALA A 316 -12.47 -12.80 14.04
CA ALA A 316 -12.37 -13.70 12.91
C ALA A 316 -12.60 -15.16 13.29
N THR A 317 -12.98 -15.95 12.28
CA THR A 317 -13.12 -17.39 12.32
C THR A 317 -12.25 -18.03 11.25
N ILE A 318 -11.63 -19.16 11.57
CA ILE A 318 -10.97 -20.02 10.58
C ILE A 318 -12.04 -20.74 9.78
N ALA A 319 -12.22 -20.35 8.52
CA ALA A 319 -13.22 -20.95 7.63
C ALA A 319 -12.74 -22.27 7.01
N ASP A 320 -11.43 -22.37 6.74
CA ASP A 320 -10.81 -23.51 6.06
C ASP A 320 -9.31 -23.56 6.40
N VAL A 321 -8.66 -24.71 6.17
CA VAL A 321 -7.24 -24.94 6.47
C VAL A 321 -6.56 -25.79 5.40
N ASP A 322 -5.27 -25.55 5.18
CA ASP A 322 -4.35 -26.51 4.55
C ASP A 322 -3.20 -26.84 5.54
N ASP A 323 -2.10 -27.46 5.09
CA ASP A 323 -1.01 -27.81 6.02
C ASP A 323 -0.30 -26.58 6.63
N TYR A 324 -0.29 -25.44 5.92
CA TYR A 324 0.54 -24.28 6.24
C TYR A 324 -0.20 -22.94 6.24
N ARG A 325 -1.46 -22.91 5.83
CA ARG A 325 -2.29 -21.71 5.71
C ARG A 325 -3.67 -21.92 6.29
N VAL A 326 -4.26 -20.82 6.73
CA VAL A 326 -5.63 -20.74 7.21
C VAL A 326 -6.43 -19.77 6.35
N LYS A 327 -7.71 -20.05 6.16
CA LYS A 327 -8.65 -19.13 5.50
C LYS A 327 -9.38 -18.32 6.56
N ILE A 328 -9.13 -17.01 6.57
CA ILE A 328 -9.74 -16.07 7.51
C ILE A 328 -11.11 -15.64 7.00
N HIS A 329 -12.12 -15.77 7.85
CA HIS A 329 -13.43 -15.18 7.70
C HIS A 329 -13.63 -14.12 8.79
N PHE A 330 -14.12 -12.94 8.42
CA PHE A 330 -14.48 -11.91 9.40
C PHE A 330 -15.92 -12.09 9.83
N ASP A 331 -16.12 -12.27 11.13
CA ASP A 331 -17.44 -12.57 11.68
C ASP A 331 -18.44 -11.43 11.36
N GLY A 332 -19.59 -11.79 10.79
CA GLY A 332 -20.62 -10.86 10.34
C GLY A 332 -20.37 -10.20 8.97
N TRP A 333 -19.32 -10.60 8.25
CA TRP A 333 -19.06 -10.19 6.87
C TRP A 333 -19.43 -11.30 5.88
N ASP A 334 -19.60 -10.94 4.61
CA ASP A 334 -19.85 -11.89 3.53
C ASP A 334 -18.59 -12.72 3.20
N HIS A 335 -18.77 -14.00 2.85
CA HIS A 335 -17.66 -14.92 2.51
C HIS A 335 -16.80 -14.46 1.32
N LYS A 336 -17.29 -13.55 0.47
CA LYS A 336 -16.46 -12.93 -0.58
C LYS A 336 -15.26 -12.15 -0.05
N TYR A 337 -15.28 -11.79 1.23
CA TYR A 337 -14.16 -11.09 1.88
C TYR A 337 -13.10 -12.05 2.43
N ASP A 338 -13.40 -13.34 2.53
CA ASP A 338 -12.50 -14.36 3.08
C ASP A 338 -11.19 -14.43 2.29
N TYR A 339 -10.10 -14.79 2.96
CA TYR A 339 -8.79 -14.91 2.32
C TYR A 339 -7.88 -15.91 3.00
N TRP A 340 -7.00 -16.52 2.21
CA TRP A 340 -5.92 -17.37 2.70
C TRP A 340 -4.77 -16.53 3.22
N VAL A 341 -4.18 -16.95 4.33
CA VAL A 341 -2.97 -16.38 4.93
C VAL A 341 -2.12 -17.49 5.53
N ASP A 342 -0.80 -17.33 5.51
CA ASP A 342 0.12 -18.26 6.17
C ASP A 342 -0.17 -18.32 7.67
N ALA A 343 -0.13 -19.53 8.23
CA ALA A 343 -0.44 -19.77 9.64
C ALA A 343 0.59 -19.15 10.61
N ASP A 344 1.78 -18.77 10.13
CA ASP A 344 2.81 -18.03 10.87
C ASP A 344 2.82 -16.52 10.56
N SER A 345 1.83 -16.01 9.82
CA SER A 345 1.73 -14.59 9.50
C SER A 345 1.62 -13.73 10.75
N GLN A 346 2.36 -12.63 10.81
CA GLN A 346 2.35 -11.66 11.93
C GLN A 346 1.03 -10.87 12.06
N ASP A 347 0.09 -11.09 11.14
CA ASP A 347 -1.21 -10.41 11.05
C ASP A 347 -2.39 -11.25 11.60
N ILE A 348 -2.10 -12.40 12.22
CA ILE A 348 -3.08 -13.22 12.94
C ILE A 348 -2.64 -13.44 14.40
N HIS A 349 -3.58 -13.32 15.33
CA HIS A 349 -3.31 -13.26 16.76
C HIS A 349 -4.33 -14.06 17.58
N PRO A 350 -3.94 -14.59 18.76
CA PRO A 350 -4.90 -15.20 19.67
C PRO A 350 -5.92 -14.17 20.17
N ILE A 351 -7.07 -14.65 20.64
CA ILE A 351 -8.08 -13.78 21.25
C ILE A 351 -7.53 -13.01 22.45
N GLY A 352 -7.98 -11.77 22.62
CA GLY A 352 -7.54 -10.86 23.68
C GLY A 352 -6.21 -10.16 23.37
N TRP A 353 -5.60 -10.38 22.20
CA TRP A 353 -4.36 -9.71 21.82
C TRP A 353 -4.57 -8.19 21.72
N CYS A 354 -5.66 -7.74 21.12
CA CYS A 354 -6.11 -6.35 21.08
C CYS A 354 -6.25 -5.75 22.48
N ASP A 355 -6.88 -6.46 23.42
CA ASP A 355 -7.09 -5.99 24.80
C ASP A 355 -5.77 -5.83 25.56
N VAL A 356 -4.85 -6.80 25.42
CA VAL A 356 -3.54 -6.77 26.07
C VAL A 356 -2.64 -5.69 25.49
N THR A 357 -2.71 -5.47 24.18
CA THR A 357 -1.82 -4.52 23.48
C THR A 357 -2.39 -3.12 23.38
N GLY A 358 -3.67 -2.91 23.68
CA GLY A 358 -4.36 -1.62 23.54
C GLY A 358 -4.73 -1.26 22.10
N HIS A 359 -4.80 -2.23 21.18
CA HIS A 359 -5.29 -2.02 19.83
C HIS A 359 -6.82 -2.15 19.78
N PRO A 360 -7.57 -1.25 19.13
CA PRO A 360 -9.02 -1.40 18.96
C PRO A 360 -9.38 -2.67 18.18
N LEU A 361 -10.34 -3.44 18.69
CA LEU A 361 -10.90 -4.62 18.03
C LEU A 361 -12.25 -4.28 17.38
N GLU A 362 -12.39 -4.60 16.10
CA GLU A 362 -13.65 -4.47 15.37
C GLU A 362 -14.55 -5.69 15.61
N VAL A 363 -15.67 -5.44 16.30
CA VAL A 363 -16.65 -6.46 16.65
C VAL A 363 -17.64 -6.76 15.50
N PRO A 364 -18.23 -7.97 15.44
CA PRO A 364 -19.14 -8.37 14.38
C PRO A 364 -20.40 -7.50 14.26
N TYR A 365 -20.88 -7.33 13.02
CA TYR A 365 -22.15 -6.66 12.73
C TYR A 365 -23.33 -7.38 13.40
N GLY A 366 -24.25 -6.63 14.01
CA GLY A 366 -25.44 -7.18 14.67
C GLY A 366 -25.29 -7.46 16.16
N SER A 367 -24.09 -7.37 16.72
CA SER A 367 -23.97 -7.13 18.17
C SER A 367 -24.71 -5.83 18.50
N LYS A 368 -25.54 -5.80 19.56
CA LYS A 368 -26.49 -4.73 19.91
C LYS A 368 -25.87 -3.32 20.13
N HIS A 369 -24.63 -3.13 19.73
CA HIS A 369 -23.73 -2.04 20.12
C HIS A 369 -23.31 -1.14 18.96
N VAL A 370 -23.61 -1.45 17.69
CA VAL A 370 -23.26 -0.57 16.56
C VAL A 370 -24.37 0.43 16.28
N LYS A 371 -24.36 1.57 16.99
CA LYS A 371 -25.18 2.74 16.64
C LYS A 371 -24.47 3.53 15.56
N ILE A 372 -24.92 3.43 14.31
CA ILE A 372 -24.55 4.41 13.29
C ILE A 372 -25.17 5.74 13.73
N LEU A 373 -24.34 6.74 14.03
CA LEU A 373 -24.81 8.08 14.38
C LEU A 373 -25.59 8.65 13.17
N PRO A 374 -26.85 9.05 13.33
CA PRO A 374 -27.62 9.66 12.24
C PRO A 374 -26.95 10.98 11.83
N GLY A 375 -26.61 11.12 10.54
CA GLY A 375 -26.05 12.34 9.96
C GLY A 375 -24.63 12.24 9.38
N GLN A 376 -23.93 11.11 9.52
CA GLN A 376 -22.67 10.88 8.81
C GLN A 376 -22.92 10.27 7.42
N PRO A 377 -22.34 10.79 6.32
CA PRO A 377 -22.40 10.16 5.01
C PRO A 377 -21.82 8.75 5.09
N ALA A 378 -22.69 7.74 5.12
CA ALA A 378 -22.28 6.35 5.24
C ALA A 378 -21.92 5.78 3.87
N CYS A 379 -20.84 4.99 3.82
CA CYS A 379 -20.50 4.23 2.63
C CYS A 379 -21.67 3.28 2.26
N PRO A 380 -22.09 3.21 0.98
CA PRO A 380 -23.20 2.35 0.56
C PRO A 380 -22.84 0.86 0.55
N THR A 381 -21.57 0.50 0.75
CA THR A 381 -21.13 -0.91 0.75
C THR A 381 -21.59 -1.60 2.04
N PRO A 382 -22.37 -2.70 1.97
CA PRO A 382 -22.85 -3.40 3.15
C PRO A 382 -21.71 -3.78 4.10
N GLY A 383 -21.89 -3.48 5.39
CA GLY A 383 -20.87 -3.72 6.40
C GLY A 383 -19.67 -2.77 6.31
N CYS A 384 -19.66 -1.71 5.51
CA CYS A 384 -18.57 -0.72 5.56
C CYS A 384 -18.95 0.49 6.40
N ARG A 385 -18.09 0.89 7.34
CA ARG A 385 -18.27 2.10 8.17
C ARG A 385 -17.62 3.37 7.58
N GLY A 386 -17.13 3.31 6.34
CA GLY A 386 -16.45 4.44 5.72
C GLY A 386 -15.01 4.69 6.23
N ILE A 387 -14.41 3.72 6.94
CA ILE A 387 -13.03 3.83 7.46
C ILE A 387 -12.02 3.35 6.41
N GLY A 388 -10.93 4.09 6.24
CA GLY A 388 -9.87 3.83 5.27
C GLY A 388 -10.30 4.13 3.82
N HIS A 389 -9.44 3.80 2.86
CA HIS A 389 -9.69 4.04 1.43
C HIS A 389 -8.86 3.11 0.56
N ILE A 390 -9.38 2.74 -0.62
CA ILE A 390 -8.68 1.89 -1.61
C ILE A 390 -7.35 2.49 -2.13
N ARG A 391 -7.06 3.76 -1.82
CA ARG A 391 -5.86 4.49 -2.29
C ARG A 391 -4.77 4.59 -1.22
N GLY A 392 -4.92 3.84 -0.14
CA GLY A 392 -3.99 3.84 0.98
C GLY A 392 -4.36 4.85 2.07
N PRO A 393 -3.52 4.92 3.12
CA PRO A 393 -3.86 5.53 4.41
C PRO A 393 -3.83 7.06 4.40
N ARG A 394 -3.41 7.68 3.28
CA ARG A 394 -3.57 9.12 3.05
C ARG A 394 -5.02 9.60 3.28
N TYR A 395 -6.00 8.73 3.00
CA TYR A 395 -7.41 9.03 3.18
C TYR A 395 -7.94 8.23 4.37
N ALA A 396 -8.25 8.92 5.46
CA ALA A 396 -8.77 8.30 6.69
C ALA A 396 -10.14 7.63 6.50
N GLY A 397 -10.91 8.03 5.48
CA GLY A 397 -12.22 7.47 5.20
C GLY A 397 -12.74 7.72 3.79
N HIS A 398 -13.93 7.21 3.53
CA HIS A 398 -14.66 7.34 2.28
C HIS A 398 -16.17 7.33 2.52
N HIS A 399 -16.94 7.88 1.58
CA HIS A 399 -18.40 7.93 1.64
C HIS A 399 -19.07 7.31 0.40
N SER A 400 -18.29 6.72 -0.53
CA SER A 400 -18.81 6.11 -1.76
C SER A 400 -18.20 4.73 -2.00
N ALA A 401 -18.91 3.87 -2.76
CA ALA A 401 -18.40 2.56 -3.17
C ALA A 401 -17.08 2.67 -3.96
N PHE A 402 -16.85 3.77 -4.67
CA PHE A 402 -15.63 3.99 -5.43
C PHE A 402 -14.38 4.06 -4.53
N GLY A 403 -14.47 4.76 -3.40
CA GLY A 403 -13.38 4.87 -2.42
C GLY A 403 -13.27 3.67 -1.47
N CYS A 404 -14.32 2.84 -1.42
CA CYS A 404 -14.44 1.74 -0.49
C CYS A 404 -13.52 0.56 -0.84
N PRO A 405 -12.65 0.09 0.07
CA PRO A 405 -11.86 -1.13 -0.15
C PRO A 405 -12.71 -2.40 -0.31
N TYR A 406 -13.96 -2.38 0.15
CA TYR A 406 -14.86 -3.53 0.22
C TYR A 406 -15.89 -3.56 -0.91
N SER A 407 -15.93 -2.55 -1.78
CA SER A 407 -16.88 -2.57 -2.90
C SER A 407 -16.51 -3.65 -3.92
N ASP A 408 -17.51 -4.19 -4.61
CA ASP A 408 -17.30 -5.28 -5.58
C ASP A 408 -16.31 -4.90 -6.69
N VAL A 409 -16.27 -3.61 -7.07
CA VAL A 409 -15.35 -3.06 -8.08
C VAL A 409 -13.89 -3.07 -7.58
N ASN A 410 -13.68 -2.98 -6.27
CA ASN A 410 -12.35 -2.90 -5.66
C ASN A 410 -11.89 -4.21 -5.01
N LEU A 411 -12.78 -5.20 -4.80
CA LEU A 411 -12.47 -6.46 -4.15
C LEU A 411 -11.30 -7.25 -4.77
N LYS A 412 -11.20 -7.21 -6.10
CA LYS A 412 -10.15 -7.89 -6.88
C LYS A 412 -8.96 -6.99 -7.20
N ARG A 413 -9.03 -5.70 -6.85
CA ARG A 413 -7.91 -4.79 -6.97
C ARG A 413 -7.05 -4.97 -5.72
N GLU A 414 -5.92 -5.65 -5.85
CA GLU A 414 -4.83 -5.40 -4.92
C GLU A 414 -4.58 -3.89 -4.90
N ALA A 415 -4.35 -3.33 -3.70
CA ALA A 415 -4.24 -1.89 -3.50
C ALA A 415 -3.37 -1.28 -4.62
N ALA A 416 -4.04 -0.63 -5.58
CA ALA A 416 -3.55 -0.39 -6.94
C ALA A 416 -2.47 0.68 -7.03
N LEU A 417 -1.80 0.94 -5.90
CA LEU A 417 -0.61 1.75 -5.82
C LEU A 417 0.45 1.05 -6.66
N GLN A 418 1.08 1.80 -7.55
CA GLN A 418 2.23 1.32 -8.29
C GLN A 418 3.42 1.12 -7.35
N ASP A 419 4.42 0.38 -7.80
CA ASP A 419 5.68 0.33 -7.08
C ASP A 419 6.36 1.72 -7.14
N ARG A 420 6.56 2.30 -5.96
CA ARG A 420 7.22 3.59 -5.72
C ARG A 420 8.60 3.71 -6.38
N LEU A 421 9.29 2.58 -6.57
CA LEU A 421 10.65 2.51 -7.07
C LEU A 421 10.75 2.15 -8.56
N ARG A 422 9.69 1.64 -9.22
CA ARG A 422 9.73 1.21 -10.63
C ARG A 422 10.18 2.32 -11.58
N GLU A 423 9.75 3.56 -11.36
CA GLU A 423 10.13 4.71 -12.18
C GLU A 423 11.60 5.11 -12.01
N GLN A 424 12.21 4.85 -10.85
CA GLN A 424 13.61 5.18 -10.59
C GLN A 424 14.57 4.20 -11.24
N THR A 425 14.19 2.92 -11.30
CA THR A 425 15.02 1.90 -11.96
C THR A 425 15.18 2.18 -13.44
N GLN A 426 14.12 2.68 -14.11
CA GLN A 426 14.19 3.07 -15.52
C GLN A 426 15.02 4.35 -15.74
N ALA A 427 14.86 5.36 -14.89
CA ALA A 427 15.62 6.61 -15.00
C ALA A 427 17.13 6.46 -14.70
N ASN A 428 17.51 5.57 -13.78
CA ASN A 428 18.92 5.33 -13.46
C ASN A 428 19.64 4.44 -14.49
N LEU A 429 18.90 3.64 -15.27
CA LEU A 429 19.46 2.88 -16.39
C LEU A 429 19.75 3.76 -17.62
N GLU A 430 19.07 4.90 -17.76
CA GLU A 430 19.28 5.86 -18.86
C GLU A 430 20.32 6.96 -18.54
N LEU A 431 20.77 7.08 -17.29
CA LEU A 431 21.65 8.16 -16.83
C LEU A 431 23.12 7.77 -16.59
N ASP A 432 23.54 6.55 -16.94
CA ASP A 432 24.94 6.13 -16.79
C ASP A 432 25.55 5.51 -18.07
N PRO A 433 25.91 6.32 -19.09
CA PRO A 433 26.75 5.89 -20.19
C PRO A 433 28.22 6.24 -19.91
N SER A 434 28.79 5.79 -18.79
CA SER A 434 30.24 5.83 -18.60
C SER A 434 30.71 4.84 -17.55
N HIS A 435 31.12 3.64 -17.99
CA HIS A 435 32.22 2.81 -17.46
C HIS A 435 31.98 1.31 -17.77
N SER A 436 32.18 0.93 -19.03
CA SER A 436 32.70 -0.40 -19.34
C SER A 436 33.76 -0.27 -20.43
N LYS A 437 35.01 -0.48 -20.03
CA LYS A 437 36.14 -0.63 -20.94
C LYS A 437 35.96 -1.95 -21.68
N SER A 438 35.54 -1.89 -22.93
CA SER A 438 35.69 -2.97 -23.90
C SER A 438 36.84 -2.61 -24.82
N GLU A 439 37.85 -3.47 -24.86
CA GLU A 439 38.92 -3.43 -25.84
C GLU A 439 38.35 -3.70 -27.24
N ASN A 440 38.40 -2.66 -28.06
CA ASN A 440 38.28 -2.68 -29.52
C ASN A 440 39.64 -3.15 -30.12
N PRO A 441 39.76 -3.56 -31.41
CA PRO A 441 39.36 -2.67 -32.50
C PRO A 441 39.03 -3.28 -33.87
N CYS A 442 38.17 -2.59 -34.63
CA CYS A 442 38.29 -2.46 -36.09
C CYS A 442 37.85 -1.05 -36.49
N ASN A 443 38.82 -0.26 -36.96
CA ASN A 443 38.69 1.11 -37.43
C ASN A 443 37.91 1.20 -38.75
N LEU A 444 37.10 2.25 -38.92
CA LEU A 444 37.08 3.06 -40.15
C LEU A 444 36.57 4.48 -39.79
N ASN A 445 37.26 5.46 -40.34
CA ASN A 445 37.41 6.84 -39.88
C ASN A 445 36.79 7.77 -40.93
N VAL A 446 35.93 8.72 -40.53
CA VAL A 446 35.68 9.94 -41.32
C VAL A 446 35.45 11.12 -40.37
N ASN A 447 36.43 12.04 -40.39
CA ASN A 447 36.50 13.30 -39.65
C ASN A 447 35.51 14.37 -40.19
N GLY A 448 34.99 15.20 -39.29
CA GLY A 448 34.23 16.41 -39.63
C GLY A 448 34.02 17.38 -38.45
N LYS A 449 35.07 18.17 -38.16
CA LYS A 449 35.21 19.41 -37.37
C LYS A 449 34.00 19.99 -36.59
N CYS A 450 34.25 20.27 -35.31
CA CYS A 450 33.51 21.22 -34.47
C CYS A 450 34.31 22.52 -34.31
N GLU A 451 33.66 23.67 -34.47
CA GLU A 451 34.15 24.99 -34.03
C GLU A 451 33.10 25.66 -33.13
N ASN A 452 33.60 26.20 -32.02
CA ASN A 452 32.87 26.85 -30.94
C ASN A 452 32.30 28.23 -31.35
N ALA A 453 31.11 28.56 -30.85
CA ALA A 453 30.69 29.95 -30.65
C ALA A 453 29.75 30.09 -29.44
N ASN A 454 30.11 31.05 -28.57
CA ASN A 454 29.43 31.50 -27.36
C ASN A 454 28.01 32.03 -27.60
N SER A 455 27.11 31.86 -26.63
CA SER A 455 26.21 32.96 -26.20
C SER A 455 25.58 32.69 -24.84
N GLN A 456 25.69 33.70 -23.98
CA GLN A 456 25.19 33.82 -22.62
C GLN A 456 23.68 33.60 -22.47
N CYS A 457 23.25 33.11 -21.30
CA CYS A 457 22.27 33.85 -20.49
C CYS A 457 22.43 33.53 -19.00
N ARG A 458 22.92 34.50 -18.23
CA ARG A 458 22.88 34.55 -16.76
C ARG A 458 21.68 35.41 -16.36
N LEU A 459 20.77 34.92 -15.51
CA LEU A 459 20.04 35.76 -14.57
C LEU A 459 19.47 34.92 -13.40
N VAL A 460 20.13 35.04 -12.24
CA VAL A 460 19.60 35.56 -10.94
C VAL A 460 18.89 34.48 -10.10
N GLN A 461 19.58 33.86 -9.13
CA GLN A 461 19.82 34.30 -7.74
C GLN A 461 18.59 34.40 -6.83
N GLN A 462 18.66 33.61 -5.75
CA GLN A 462 18.14 33.85 -4.38
C GLN A 462 16.64 33.62 -4.07
N ALA A 463 16.35 32.54 -3.33
CA ALA A 463 15.43 32.53 -2.18
C ALA A 463 15.62 31.22 -1.39
N LYS A 464 16.44 31.21 -0.33
CA LYS A 464 16.02 31.26 1.09
C LYS A 464 14.91 30.27 1.48
N CYS A 465 15.34 29.23 2.18
CA CYS A 465 14.57 28.31 3.01
C CYS A 465 13.55 29.05 3.88
N LEU A 466 12.26 28.80 3.65
CA LEU A 466 11.16 29.21 4.50
C LEU A 466 10.40 27.96 4.97
N LYS A 467 10.41 27.76 6.28
CA LYS A 467 9.58 26.82 7.03
C LYS A 467 8.11 27.01 6.64
N ILE A 468 7.49 26.00 6.05
CA ILE A 468 6.03 25.93 5.92
C ILE A 468 5.54 24.83 6.88
N LYS A 469 4.93 25.29 7.97
CA LYS A 469 4.02 24.50 8.80
C LYS A 469 2.84 24.05 7.94
N GLY A 470 2.38 22.82 8.18
CA GLY A 470 1.48 22.05 7.33
C GLY A 470 0.30 22.79 6.69
N LYS A 471 0.02 22.41 5.44
CA LYS A 471 -1.31 22.31 4.84
C LYS A 471 -1.22 21.58 3.49
N GLU A 472 -1.80 20.38 3.47
CA GLU A 472 -2.36 19.64 2.34
C GLU A 472 -1.75 19.87 0.94
N ASP A 473 -0.71 19.09 0.59
CA ASP A 473 -0.35 18.83 -0.80
C ASP A 473 -1.29 17.78 -1.40
N ILE A 474 -2.31 18.23 -2.13
CA ILE A 474 -3.19 17.37 -2.92
C ILE A 474 -2.39 16.93 -4.16
N ASP A 475 -2.00 15.65 -4.18
CA ASP A 475 -1.45 15.00 -5.36
C ASP A 475 -2.59 14.77 -6.37
N LEU A 476 -2.55 15.61 -7.40
CA LEU A 476 -3.67 15.94 -8.26
C LEU A 476 -3.67 15.09 -9.55
N ASP A 477 -2.64 14.28 -9.77
CA ASP A 477 -2.53 13.33 -10.89
C ASP A 477 -3.39 12.07 -10.67
N ASN A 478 -3.67 11.72 -9.42
CA ASN A 478 -4.47 10.55 -9.09
C ASN A 478 -6.00 10.81 -9.14
N LEU A 479 -6.45 12.07 -9.12
CA LEU A 479 -7.86 12.41 -9.37
C LEU A 479 -8.26 12.14 -10.83
N PHE A 480 -7.26 12.16 -11.72
CA PHE A 480 -7.39 11.93 -13.16
C PHE A 480 -7.88 10.52 -13.51
N ARG A 481 -7.68 9.50 -12.65
CA ARG A 481 -8.25 8.16 -12.87
C ARG A 481 -9.69 7.97 -12.34
N VAL A 482 -10.19 8.86 -11.48
CA VAL A 482 -11.53 8.73 -10.85
C VAL A 482 -12.63 9.34 -11.70
N LEU A 483 -12.34 10.48 -12.33
CA LEU A 483 -13.34 11.23 -13.08
C LEU A 483 -13.38 10.84 -14.56
N VAL A 484 -12.35 10.14 -15.04
CA VAL A 484 -12.11 9.88 -16.47
C VAL A 484 -12.39 8.42 -16.84
N PHE A 485 -12.79 7.54 -15.90
CA PHE A 485 -13.14 6.14 -16.22
C PHE A 485 -14.53 5.68 -15.78
N HIS A 486 -15.38 6.53 -15.17
CA HIS A 486 -16.76 6.16 -14.80
C HIS A 486 -17.74 7.34 -14.78
N PRO A 487 -18.60 7.50 -15.81
CA PRO A 487 -19.88 8.19 -15.68
C PRO A 487 -21.01 7.18 -15.37
N ARG A 488 -21.62 7.42 -14.20
CA ARG A 488 -22.95 7.01 -13.70
C ARG A 488 -23.89 6.26 -14.66
N ARG A 489 -24.46 5.13 -14.18
CA ARG A 489 -25.87 4.80 -14.44
C ARG A 489 -26.74 5.51 -13.40
N LEU A 490 -27.59 6.41 -13.86
CA LEU A 490 -28.74 6.93 -13.14
C LEU A 490 -29.90 6.95 -14.15
N GLU A 491 -31.09 6.63 -13.64
CA GLU A 491 -32.40 6.66 -14.29
C GLU A 491 -32.85 5.36 -14.99
N TYR A 492 -33.59 4.54 -14.23
CA TYR A 492 -34.86 4.02 -14.70
C TYR A 492 -35.92 4.42 -13.67
N SER A 493 -36.97 5.10 -14.13
CA SER A 493 -38.07 5.58 -13.30
C SER A 493 -38.97 4.43 -12.87
N ALA A 494 -39.50 4.55 -11.66
CA ALA A 494 -40.51 3.66 -11.12
C ALA A 494 -41.88 3.92 -11.79
N ALA A 495 -42.36 2.98 -12.62
CA ALA A 495 -43.78 2.68 -12.87
C ALA A 495 -43.87 1.52 -13.87
N GLN A 496 -44.75 0.53 -13.58
CA GLN A 496 -45.13 -0.60 -14.45
C GLN A 496 -44.02 -1.69 -14.49
N VAL A 497 -44.20 -2.95 -14.08
CA VAL A 497 -45.32 -3.88 -14.22
C VAL A 497 -45.17 -4.98 -13.15
N GLN A 498 -46.20 -5.20 -12.35
CA GLN A 498 -46.42 -6.47 -11.65
C GLN A 498 -47.07 -7.46 -12.64
N GLN A 499 -46.53 -8.67 -12.81
CA GLN A 499 -47.24 -9.97 -12.90
C GLN A 499 -46.35 -11.06 -13.52
N MET A 500 -46.57 -12.31 -13.05
CA MET A 500 -45.98 -13.61 -13.50
C MET A 500 -44.56 -13.87 -12.96
N LEU A 501 -44.28 -14.56 -11.84
CA LEU A 501 -44.76 -15.82 -11.22
C LEU A 501 -44.52 -17.12 -12.03
N HIS A 502 -43.58 -17.94 -11.51
CA HIS A 502 -43.34 -19.39 -11.64
C HIS A 502 -42.48 -19.95 -12.81
N GLN A 503 -41.26 -20.47 -12.52
CA GLN A 503 -40.86 -21.90 -12.35
C GLN A 503 -39.35 -22.14 -12.66
N PRO A 504 -38.60 -23.01 -11.93
CA PRO A 504 -37.15 -23.24 -12.13
C PRO A 504 -36.80 -24.58 -12.82
N LEU A 505 -35.67 -24.62 -13.54
CA LEU A 505 -35.00 -25.85 -14.01
C LEU A 505 -33.47 -25.72 -13.92
N SER A 506 -32.84 -26.67 -13.22
CA SER A 506 -31.40 -26.91 -13.14
C SER A 506 -30.90 -27.72 -14.33
N MET A 507 -29.71 -27.44 -14.89
CA MET A 507 -28.76 -28.44 -15.45
C MET A 507 -27.41 -27.78 -15.87
N THR A 508 -26.34 -28.21 -15.18
CA THR A 508 -24.98 -28.58 -15.64
C THR A 508 -24.19 -27.82 -16.74
N SER A 509 -23.06 -27.24 -16.32
CA SER A 509 -21.66 -27.35 -16.83
C SER A 509 -21.38 -27.56 -18.33
N THR A 510 -20.68 -26.61 -18.98
CA THR A 510 -19.27 -26.72 -19.45
C THR A 510 -18.87 -25.55 -20.38
N SER A 511 -17.59 -25.20 -20.32
CA SER A 511 -16.82 -24.25 -21.15
C SER A 511 -16.80 -22.78 -20.70
N ALA A 512 -15.64 -22.35 -20.19
CA ALA A 512 -15.29 -20.95 -19.96
C ALA A 512 -13.92 -20.67 -20.58
N HIS A 513 -13.93 -20.05 -21.77
CA HIS A 513 -12.86 -19.17 -22.25
C HIS A 513 -13.53 -18.02 -23.00
N PRO A 514 -13.32 -16.79 -22.55
CA PRO A 514 -13.11 -15.71 -23.51
C PRO A 514 -11.80 -14.97 -23.20
N PHE A 515 -10.89 -15.07 -24.16
CA PHE A 515 -9.87 -14.07 -24.44
C PHE A 515 -10.53 -12.73 -24.85
N ARG A 516 -9.83 -11.62 -24.53
CA ARG A 516 -9.89 -10.27 -25.13
C ARG A 516 -11.11 -9.37 -24.85
N ASP A 517 -10.91 -8.40 -23.96
CA ASP A 517 -11.64 -7.12 -23.92
C ASP A 517 -10.61 -5.98 -24.11
N ILE A 518 -10.41 -5.46 -25.32
CA ILE A 518 -11.06 -4.27 -25.92
C ILE A 518 -10.80 -2.97 -25.13
N PRO A 519 -10.00 -2.02 -25.66
CA PRO A 519 -9.85 -0.69 -25.05
C PRO A 519 -11.14 0.12 -25.26
N LEU A 520 -11.84 0.41 -24.17
CA LEU A 520 -13.05 1.24 -24.20
C LEU A 520 -12.72 2.67 -24.66
N SER A 521 -13.55 3.13 -25.60
CA SER A 521 -13.28 4.06 -26.66
C SER A 521 -13.40 5.55 -26.27
N ARG A 522 -12.64 6.38 -27.01
CA ARG A 522 -12.64 7.85 -27.12
C ARG A 522 -14.03 8.52 -27.08
N GLU A 523 -15.09 7.79 -27.40
CA GLU A 523 -16.46 8.28 -27.55
C GLU A 523 -17.16 8.67 -26.24
N GLN A 524 -16.78 8.10 -25.09
CA GLN A 524 -17.47 8.40 -23.83
C GLN A 524 -17.07 9.75 -23.21
N HIS A 525 -15.91 10.32 -23.58
CA HIS A 525 -15.39 11.54 -22.97
C HIS A 525 -15.83 12.81 -23.70
N CYS A 526 -16.08 12.71 -25.02
CA CYS A 526 -16.58 13.82 -25.83
C CYS A 526 -17.91 14.40 -25.30
N LYS A 527 -18.70 13.60 -24.56
CA LYS A 527 -20.01 14.04 -24.02
C LYS A 527 -19.91 15.05 -22.87
N LEU A 528 -18.77 15.16 -22.19
CA LEU A 528 -18.59 16.06 -21.04
C LEU A 528 -17.81 17.34 -21.37
N LEU A 529 -17.21 17.41 -22.55
CA LEU A 529 -16.42 18.54 -23.05
C LEU A 529 -16.91 18.88 -24.48
N PRO A 530 -18.10 19.49 -24.62
CA PRO A 530 -18.56 19.96 -25.91
C PRO A 530 -17.52 20.93 -26.49
N GLY A 531 -17.07 20.69 -27.72
CA GLY A 531 -16.03 21.47 -28.40
C GLY A 531 -14.65 20.82 -28.46
N VAL A 532 -14.43 19.67 -27.83
CA VAL A 532 -13.13 18.95 -27.86
C VAL A 532 -13.10 17.81 -28.88
N ALA A 533 -14.26 17.31 -29.29
CA ALA A 533 -14.35 16.25 -30.29
C ALA A 533 -13.79 16.72 -31.65
N ASP A 534 -13.03 15.85 -32.30
CA ASP A 534 -12.51 15.99 -33.67
C ASP A 534 -11.49 17.11 -33.96
N ILE A 535 -10.97 17.79 -32.93
CA ILE A 535 -9.86 18.75 -33.11
C ILE A 535 -8.52 18.04 -32.91
N GLN A 536 -7.63 18.12 -33.91
CA GLN A 536 -6.29 17.53 -33.85
C GLN A 536 -5.28 18.47 -33.17
N ALA A 537 -4.21 17.90 -32.59
CA ALA A 537 -3.16 18.68 -31.94
C ALA A 537 -2.53 19.74 -32.88
N SER A 538 -2.28 19.39 -34.15
CA SER A 538 -1.73 20.34 -35.14
C SER A 538 -2.64 21.54 -35.43
N GLN A 539 -3.96 21.36 -35.30
CA GLN A 539 -4.92 22.44 -35.45
C GLN A 539 -4.89 23.35 -34.22
N VAL A 540 -4.92 22.77 -33.01
CA VAL A 540 -4.81 23.53 -31.75
C VAL A 540 -3.51 24.30 -31.67
N ALA A 541 -2.39 23.72 -32.12
CA ALA A 541 -1.09 24.38 -32.15
C ALA A 541 -1.06 25.66 -33.01
N ARG A 542 -2.05 25.87 -33.89
CA ARG A 542 -2.21 27.08 -34.72
C ARG A 542 -3.16 28.11 -34.13
N TRP A 543 -3.83 27.79 -33.01
CA TRP A 543 -4.73 28.74 -32.36
C TRP A 543 -3.98 29.99 -31.90
N THR A 544 -4.57 31.14 -32.20
CA THR A 544 -4.23 32.43 -31.63
C THR A 544 -4.59 32.48 -30.15
N VAL A 545 -4.07 33.49 -29.44
CA VAL A 545 -4.44 33.76 -28.03
C VAL A 545 -5.95 33.98 -27.89
N ASP A 546 -6.59 34.60 -28.89
CA ASP A 546 -8.03 34.82 -28.89
C ASP A 546 -8.81 33.51 -29.06
N GLU A 547 -8.39 32.62 -29.95
CA GLU A 547 -9.01 31.30 -30.13
C GLU A 547 -8.86 30.41 -28.89
N VAL A 548 -7.69 30.42 -28.22
CA VAL A 548 -7.51 29.71 -26.95
C VAL A 548 -8.47 30.26 -25.89
N ALA A 549 -8.60 31.57 -25.79
CA ALA A 549 -9.50 32.20 -24.82
C ALA A 549 -10.98 31.91 -25.12
N GLU A 550 -11.39 31.94 -26.39
CA GLU A 550 -12.74 31.55 -26.82
C GLU A 550 -13.03 30.08 -26.50
N PHE A 551 -12.07 29.18 -26.73
CA PHE A 551 -12.19 27.78 -26.33
C PHE A 551 -12.37 27.62 -24.82
N VAL A 552 -11.52 28.26 -24.00
CA VAL A 552 -11.64 28.22 -22.53
C VAL A 552 -12.98 28.81 -22.08
N GLN A 553 -13.46 29.86 -22.73
CA GLN A 553 -14.75 30.49 -22.44
C GLN A 553 -15.94 29.56 -22.77
N SER A 554 -15.80 28.67 -23.76
CA SER A 554 -16.83 27.71 -24.18
C SER A 554 -17.00 26.53 -23.22
N LEU A 555 -15.98 26.24 -22.39
CA LEU A 555 -16.05 25.17 -21.39
C LEU A 555 -16.97 25.59 -20.24
N LEU A 556 -18.01 24.78 -19.97
CA LEU A 556 -18.99 25.02 -18.90
C LEU A 556 -18.30 25.32 -17.56
N GLY A 557 -18.53 26.51 -16.99
CA GLY A 557 -17.98 26.94 -15.71
C GLY A 557 -16.53 27.46 -15.77
N CYS A 558 -16.00 27.72 -16.96
CA CYS A 558 -14.68 28.31 -17.19
C CYS A 558 -14.74 29.71 -17.82
N GLU A 559 -15.93 30.29 -17.97
CA GLU A 559 -16.20 31.51 -18.74
C GLU A 559 -15.33 32.70 -18.28
N GLU A 560 -15.20 32.87 -16.97
CA GLU A 560 -14.43 33.97 -16.37
C GLU A 560 -12.90 33.77 -16.46
N HIS A 561 -12.44 32.56 -16.77
CA HIS A 561 -11.01 32.23 -16.79
C HIS A 561 -10.35 32.53 -18.14
N ALA A 562 -11.13 32.67 -19.22
CA ALA A 562 -10.64 33.04 -20.55
C ALA A 562 -9.80 34.33 -20.56
N LYS A 563 -10.18 35.32 -19.74
CA LYS A 563 -9.41 36.58 -19.57
C LYS A 563 -8.00 36.34 -19.05
N CYS A 564 -7.77 35.30 -18.25
CA CYS A 564 -6.45 34.93 -17.75
C CYS A 564 -5.56 34.39 -18.88
N PHE A 565 -6.11 33.60 -19.80
CA PHE A 565 -5.36 33.08 -20.95
C PHE A 565 -4.97 34.20 -21.90
N LYS A 566 -5.86 35.19 -22.13
CA LYS A 566 -5.50 36.41 -22.89
C LYS A 566 -4.41 37.22 -22.21
N LYS A 567 -4.54 37.44 -20.90
CA LYS A 567 -3.57 38.22 -20.11
C LYS A 567 -2.18 37.60 -20.11
N GLU A 568 -2.10 36.28 -19.97
CA GLU A 568 -0.83 35.54 -19.97
C GLU A 568 -0.33 35.22 -21.40
N GLN A 569 -1.01 35.73 -22.44
CA GLN A 569 -0.69 35.52 -23.87
C GLN A 569 -0.49 34.04 -24.24
N ILE A 570 -1.37 33.17 -23.75
CA ILE A 570 -1.32 31.74 -24.05
C ILE A 570 -1.90 31.48 -25.44
N ASP A 571 -1.02 31.26 -26.43
CA ASP A 571 -1.38 30.77 -27.76
C ASP A 571 -1.58 29.25 -27.78
N GLY A 572 -1.97 28.69 -28.92
CA GLY A 572 -2.25 27.27 -29.08
C GLY A 572 -1.07 26.35 -28.74
N LYS A 573 0.16 26.77 -29.03
CA LYS A 573 1.38 26.02 -28.68
C LYS A 573 1.61 26.02 -27.17
N ALA A 574 1.52 27.19 -26.54
CA ALA A 574 1.64 27.31 -25.09
C ALA A 574 0.51 26.55 -24.38
N PHE A 575 -0.72 26.62 -24.90
CA PHE A 575 -1.89 25.92 -24.37
C PHE A 575 -1.67 24.41 -24.35
N LEU A 576 -1.16 23.85 -25.45
CA LEU A 576 -0.78 22.44 -25.55
C LEU A 576 0.44 22.07 -24.71
N LEU A 577 1.13 23.00 -24.05
CA LEU A 577 2.25 22.72 -23.13
C LEU A 577 1.88 22.90 -21.66
N LEU A 578 0.76 23.58 -21.36
CA LEU A 578 0.30 23.78 -19.99
C LEU A 578 0.09 22.44 -19.27
N THR A 579 0.62 22.37 -18.06
CA THR A 579 0.32 21.31 -17.11
C THR A 579 -0.81 21.75 -16.18
N GLN A 580 -1.44 20.79 -15.50
CA GLN A 580 -2.40 21.11 -14.45
C GLN A 580 -1.82 22.02 -13.36
N ALA A 581 -0.53 21.84 -13.04
CA ALA A 581 0.16 22.67 -12.05
C ALA A 581 0.30 24.11 -12.52
N ASP A 582 0.54 24.36 -13.81
CA ASP A 582 0.61 25.71 -14.37
C ASP A 582 -0.75 26.41 -14.24
N ILE A 583 -1.83 25.72 -14.60
CA ILE A 583 -3.19 26.27 -14.55
C ILE A 583 -3.60 26.58 -13.10
N VAL A 584 -3.29 25.70 -12.13
CA VAL A 584 -3.67 25.89 -10.73
C VAL A 584 -2.74 26.86 -9.99
N LYS A 585 -1.43 26.67 -10.10
CA LYS A 585 -0.43 27.39 -9.28
C LYS A 585 0.01 28.71 -9.93
N VAL A 586 0.21 28.71 -11.24
CA VAL A 586 0.72 29.90 -11.97
C VAL A 586 -0.45 30.80 -12.37
N MET A 587 -1.46 30.26 -13.06
CA MET A 587 -2.63 31.02 -13.50
C MET A 587 -3.66 31.26 -12.37
N ARG A 588 -3.47 30.63 -11.21
CA ARG A 588 -4.35 30.74 -10.02
C ARG A 588 -5.81 30.40 -10.29
N ILE A 589 -6.06 29.48 -11.23
CA ILE A 589 -7.41 28.99 -11.54
C ILE A 589 -7.80 27.92 -10.52
N LYS A 590 -9.05 27.96 -10.04
CA LYS A 590 -9.56 26.99 -9.07
C LYS A 590 -9.51 25.57 -9.68
N LEU A 591 -9.36 24.57 -8.81
CA LEU A 591 -9.16 23.18 -9.22
C LEU A 591 -10.22 22.65 -10.20
N GLY A 592 -11.51 22.94 -9.98
CA GLY A 592 -12.60 22.45 -10.82
C GLY A 592 -12.46 22.88 -12.29
N PRO A 593 -12.43 24.19 -12.58
CA PRO A 593 -12.17 24.70 -13.94
C PRO A 593 -10.81 24.26 -14.51
N ALA A 594 -9.76 24.25 -13.68
CA ALA A 594 -8.42 23.83 -14.11
C ALA A 594 -8.40 22.40 -14.65
N LEU A 595 -9.10 21.47 -13.99
CA LEU A 595 -9.25 20.08 -14.45
C LEU A 595 -9.96 19.99 -15.81
N LYS A 596 -11.00 20.79 -16.06
CA LYS A 596 -11.72 20.79 -17.34
C LYS A 596 -10.82 21.27 -18.49
N ILE A 597 -10.05 22.33 -18.25
CA ILE A 597 -9.11 22.87 -19.23
C ILE A 597 -8.00 21.85 -19.50
N TYR A 598 -7.40 21.28 -18.45
CA TYR A 598 -6.33 20.30 -18.60
C TYR A 598 -6.79 18.99 -19.26
N ASN A 599 -8.01 18.52 -18.94
CA ASN A 599 -8.64 17.38 -19.64
C ASN A 599 -8.77 17.66 -21.14
N SER A 600 -9.14 18.88 -21.52
CA SER A 600 -9.26 19.28 -22.92
C SER A 600 -7.89 19.25 -23.62
N ILE A 601 -6.84 19.79 -22.97
CA ILE A 601 -5.46 19.72 -23.48
C ILE A 601 -5.03 18.27 -23.71
N LEU A 602 -5.31 17.37 -22.75
CA LEU A 602 -4.96 15.96 -22.89
C LEU A 602 -5.74 15.25 -24.00
N MET A 603 -6.99 15.64 -24.24
CA MET A 603 -7.75 15.13 -25.38
C MET A 603 -7.16 15.60 -26.72
N PHE A 604 -6.71 16.86 -26.81
CA PHE A 604 -6.03 17.38 -28.00
C PHE A 604 -4.68 16.71 -28.25
N ARG A 605 -3.86 16.49 -27.20
CA ARG A 605 -2.56 15.80 -27.34
C ARG A 605 -2.71 14.35 -27.81
N ASN A 606 -3.84 13.71 -27.52
CA ASN A 606 -4.09 12.31 -27.85
C ASN A 606 -4.81 12.10 -29.19
N SER A 607 -5.27 13.16 -29.87
CA SER A 607 -5.81 13.03 -31.23
C SER A 607 -4.64 12.95 -32.23
N GLN A 608 -4.42 11.77 -32.81
CA GLN A 608 -3.39 11.54 -33.82
C GLN A 608 -3.59 12.49 -35.02
N ASP A 609 -2.54 13.23 -35.39
CA ASP A 609 -2.44 13.90 -36.68
C ASP A 609 -2.19 12.81 -37.74
N VAL A 610 -3.24 12.38 -38.45
CA VAL A 610 -3.08 11.53 -39.64
C VAL A 610 -2.81 12.45 -40.82
N THR A 611 -1.57 12.91 -40.97
CA THR A 611 -1.14 13.69 -42.14
C THR A 611 -0.27 12.83 -43.04
N GLU A 612 -0.90 12.35 -44.11
CA GLU A 612 -0.41 12.18 -45.48
C GLU A 612 1.12 12.16 -45.69
N ASP A 613 1.72 10.97 -45.55
CA ASP A 613 2.91 10.57 -46.31
C ASP A 613 2.51 9.37 -47.18
N ALA A 614 1.67 9.61 -48.19
CA ALA A 614 1.23 8.60 -49.16
C ALA A 614 1.07 9.22 -50.55
N SER A 615 2.12 9.87 -51.07
CA SER A 615 2.20 10.26 -52.49
C SER A 615 3.64 10.60 -52.91
N SER A 616 4.49 9.58 -53.07
CA SER A 616 5.74 9.69 -53.87
C SER A 616 6.40 8.32 -54.09
N GLN A 617 5.68 7.38 -54.70
CA GLN A 617 6.28 6.28 -55.47
C GLN A 617 5.71 6.33 -56.88
N GLU A 618 6.40 7.04 -57.77
CA GLU A 618 6.41 6.88 -59.23
C GLU A 618 7.12 8.10 -59.81
N ASP A 619 8.43 8.00 -60.05
CA ASP A 619 8.96 8.14 -61.40
C ASP A 619 10.50 8.13 -61.41
N LYS A 620 11.00 7.22 -62.25
CA LYS A 620 12.17 7.40 -63.14
C LYS A 620 13.57 7.54 -62.53
N ARG A 621 14.27 6.41 -62.70
CA ARG A 621 15.72 6.21 -62.97
C ARG A 621 16.69 6.27 -61.81
#